data_AF-A0A6P6XV76-F1
#
_entry.id   AF-A0A6P6XV76-F1
#
_cell.length_a   1.000
_cell.length_b   1.000
_cell.length_c   1.000
_cell.angle_alpha   90.00
_cell.angle_beta   90.00
_cell.angle_gamma   90.00
#
_symmetry.space_group_name_H-M   'P 1'
#
loop_
_entity.id
_entity.type
_entity.pdbx_description
1 polymer ?
#
loop_
_entity_poly.entity_id
_entity_poly.type
_entity_poly.pdbx_seq_one_letter_code
_entity_poly.pdbx_strand_id
1 'polypeptide(L)'
;MNTIMFMKNTILFCYFIQLIVANNAHDKKSFDRNMIPYKTVYGVPSKCKGTSNHQTTKENYRICQINAIEKWQITFKHYYTESWNFCCFVYDVLKCETKVLYECDPDYSDRNDKETRRLFDKSCQPIVAKKPCGKSEDGGDDWIWKGLAIGAGVGAFFTLKVGIFVALYMMS
;
A
#
# COMPACT_ATOMS: atom_id res chain seq x y z
N MET A 1 -37.43 24.45 -19.72
CA MET A 1 -36.30 24.82 -18.84
C MET A 1 -35.91 23.72 -17.84
N ASN A 2 -36.83 22.84 -17.43
CA ASN A 2 -36.53 21.75 -16.47
C ASN A 2 -35.69 20.58 -17.04
N THR A 3 -35.81 20.28 -18.34
CA THR A 3 -35.04 19.21 -19.00
C THR A 3 -33.54 19.49 -19.09
N ILE A 4 -33.15 20.75 -19.31
CA ILE A 4 -31.73 21.16 -19.35
C ILE A 4 -31.09 21.06 -17.95
N MET A 5 -31.85 21.36 -16.90
CA MET A 5 -31.41 21.25 -15.50
C MET A 5 -31.25 19.80 -15.06
N PHE A 6 -32.16 18.91 -15.47
CA PHE A 6 -32.03 17.47 -15.24
C PHE A 6 -30.80 16.87 -15.93
N MET A 7 -30.52 17.26 -17.19
CA MET A 7 -29.33 16.78 -17.90
C MET A 7 -28.03 17.19 -17.20
N LYS A 8 -27.92 18.42 -16.69
CA LYS A 8 -26.73 18.88 -15.96
C LYS A 8 -26.51 18.10 -14.66
N ASN A 9 -27.57 17.81 -13.91
CA ASN A 9 -27.48 17.01 -12.68
C ASN A 9 -27.11 15.55 -12.96
N THR A 10 -27.62 14.95 -14.02
CA THR A 10 -27.24 13.59 -14.44
C THR A 10 -25.78 13.53 -14.86
N ILE A 11 -25.29 14.54 -15.60
CA ILE A 11 -23.88 14.63 -15.99
C ILE A 11 -22.98 14.72 -14.75
N LEU A 12 -23.35 15.56 -13.77
CA LEU A 12 -22.59 15.71 -12.52
C LEU A 12 -22.53 14.40 -11.73
N PHE A 13 -23.65 13.67 -11.65
CA PHE A 13 -23.72 12.36 -10.99
C PHE A 13 -22.80 11.34 -11.68
N CYS A 14 -22.78 11.29 -13.01
CA CYS A 14 -21.86 10.44 -13.76
C CYS A 14 -20.38 10.75 -13.47
N TYR A 15 -20.01 12.03 -13.33
CA TYR A 15 -18.65 12.42 -12.94
C TYR A 15 -18.27 11.92 -11.54
N PHE A 16 -19.19 11.99 -10.57
CA PHE A 16 -18.96 11.46 -9.23
C PHE A 16 -18.78 9.94 -9.23
N ILE A 17 -19.59 9.20 -9.98
CA ILE A 17 -19.45 7.75 -10.14
C ILE A 17 -18.10 7.42 -10.80
N GLN A 18 -17.67 8.17 -11.82
CA GLN A 18 -16.35 7.98 -12.44
C GLN A 18 -15.20 8.24 -11.46
N LEU A 19 -15.30 9.25 -10.60
CA LEU A 19 -14.30 9.54 -9.56
C LEU A 19 -14.21 8.40 -8.53
N ILE A 20 -15.35 7.88 -8.07
CA ILE A 20 -15.40 6.75 -7.13
C ILE A 20 -14.81 5.47 -7.77
N VAL A 21 -15.17 5.19 -9.03
CA VAL A 21 -14.64 4.04 -9.77
C VAL A 21 -13.14 4.18 -10.04
N ALA A 22 -12.66 5.39 -10.38
CA ALA A 22 -11.24 5.65 -10.58
C ALA A 22 -10.41 5.44 -9.30
N ASN A 23 -10.91 5.87 -8.14
CA ASN A 23 -10.24 5.68 -6.86
C ASN A 23 -10.19 4.20 -6.45
N ASN A 24 -11.30 3.47 -6.61
CA ASN A 24 -11.34 2.02 -6.35
C ASN A 24 -10.47 1.22 -7.34
N ALA A 25 -10.37 1.68 -8.60
CA ALA A 25 -9.46 1.10 -9.57
C ALA A 25 -8.00 1.37 -9.22
N HIS A 26 -7.67 2.54 -8.64
CA HIS A 26 -6.32 2.89 -8.22
C HIS A 26 -5.81 1.99 -7.08
N ASP A 27 -6.67 1.68 -6.10
CA ASP A 27 -6.36 0.70 -5.04
C ASP A 27 -6.07 -0.69 -5.61
N LYS A 28 -6.81 -1.11 -6.65
CA LYS A 28 -6.57 -2.40 -7.33
C LYS A 28 -5.34 -2.37 -8.25
N LYS A 29 -4.96 -1.22 -8.78
CA LYS A 29 -3.86 -1.05 -9.76
C LYS A 29 -2.48 -0.90 -9.10
N SER A 30 -2.40 -0.68 -7.79
CA SER A 30 -1.14 -0.62 -7.01
C SER A 30 -0.36 -1.96 -7.00
N PHE A 31 -1.04 -3.07 -7.27
CA PHE A 31 -0.44 -4.40 -7.16
C PHE A 31 0.48 -4.78 -8.32
N ASP A 32 0.51 -4.02 -9.41
CA ASP A 32 1.41 -4.24 -10.56
C ASP A 32 2.81 -3.65 -10.36
N ARG A 33 3.28 -3.56 -9.11
CA ARG A 33 4.71 -3.43 -8.85
C ARG A 33 5.36 -4.74 -9.29
N ASN A 34 6.17 -4.70 -10.34
CA ASN A 34 7.07 -5.79 -10.70
C ASN A 34 7.90 -6.14 -9.46
N MET A 35 7.55 -7.22 -8.77
CA MET A 35 8.28 -7.65 -7.59
C MET A 35 9.65 -8.13 -8.03
N ILE A 36 10.67 -7.42 -7.57
CA ILE A 36 12.05 -7.69 -7.97
C ILE A 36 12.57 -8.81 -7.07
N PRO A 37 13.06 -9.92 -7.65
CA PRO A 37 13.75 -10.94 -6.88
C PRO A 37 14.98 -10.33 -6.21
N TYR A 38 15.02 -10.35 -4.87
CA TYR A 38 16.13 -9.83 -4.08
C TYR A 38 16.97 -10.92 -3.42
N LYS A 39 16.59 -12.18 -3.61
CA LYS A 39 17.23 -13.37 -3.03
C LYS A 39 17.28 -14.52 -4.03
N THR A 40 18.17 -15.47 -3.79
CA THR A 40 18.40 -16.62 -4.67
C THR A 40 17.22 -17.60 -4.70
N VAL A 41 16.68 -17.95 -3.52
CA VAL A 41 15.46 -18.76 -3.41
C VAL A 41 14.28 -17.80 -3.33
N TYR A 42 13.61 -17.56 -4.45
CA TYR A 42 12.56 -16.57 -4.57
C TYR A 42 11.30 -17.13 -5.23
N GLY A 43 10.14 -16.82 -4.66
CA GLY A 43 8.84 -17.26 -5.13
C GLY A 43 8.36 -18.55 -4.50
N VAL A 44 7.29 -19.10 -5.08
CA VAL A 44 6.59 -20.31 -4.62
C VAL A 44 7.01 -21.50 -5.49
N PRO A 45 7.20 -22.71 -4.90
CA PRO A 45 7.52 -23.91 -5.67
C PRO A 45 6.42 -24.23 -6.68
N SER A 46 6.77 -24.80 -7.84
CA SER A 46 5.83 -25.07 -8.94
C SER A 46 4.68 -26.02 -8.57
N LYS A 47 4.86 -26.84 -7.54
CA LYS A 47 3.85 -27.73 -6.97
C LYS A 47 3.97 -27.71 -5.45
N CYS A 48 2.84 -27.67 -4.75
CA CYS A 48 2.80 -27.87 -3.31
C CYS A 48 2.79 -29.37 -3.01
N LYS A 49 3.55 -29.78 -1.99
CA LYS A 49 3.49 -31.13 -1.42
C LYS A 49 2.42 -31.25 -0.35
N GLY A 50 2.09 -30.14 0.31
CA GLY A 50 1.09 -30.04 1.37
C GLY A 50 -0.34 -29.92 0.84
N THR A 51 -1.26 -29.58 1.74
CA THR A 51 -2.70 -29.46 1.47
C THR A 51 -3.10 -28.11 0.85
N SER A 52 -2.18 -27.14 0.82
CA SER A 52 -2.49 -25.80 0.30
C SER A 52 -2.60 -25.78 -1.23
N ASN A 53 -3.56 -25.03 -1.75
CA ASN A 53 -3.67 -24.77 -3.19
C ASN A 53 -2.54 -23.84 -3.66
N HIS A 54 -1.79 -24.26 -4.68
CA HIS A 54 -0.68 -23.50 -5.24
C HIS A 54 -1.04 -22.05 -5.63
N GLN A 55 -2.23 -21.84 -6.21
CA GLN A 55 -2.69 -20.50 -6.61
C GLN A 55 -2.88 -19.60 -5.37
N THR A 56 -3.52 -20.13 -4.33
CA THR A 56 -3.71 -19.43 -3.06
C THR A 56 -2.38 -19.16 -2.37
N THR A 57 -1.44 -20.12 -2.39
CA THR A 57 -0.08 -19.92 -1.86
C THR A 57 0.64 -18.79 -2.60
N LYS A 58 0.52 -18.72 -3.93
CA LYS A 58 1.10 -17.66 -4.75
C LYS A 58 0.52 -16.29 -4.43
N GLU A 59 -0.79 -16.20 -4.23
CA GLU A 59 -1.48 -14.97 -3.84
C GLU A 59 -1.05 -14.52 -2.42
N ASN A 60 -1.04 -15.43 -1.46
CA ASN A 60 -0.62 -15.13 -0.08
C ASN A 60 0.86 -14.73 -0.01
N TYR A 61 1.73 -15.40 -0.78
CA TYR A 61 3.14 -15.04 -0.91
C TYR A 61 3.28 -13.63 -1.48
N ARG A 62 2.50 -13.29 -2.52
CA ARG A 62 2.47 -11.94 -3.08
C ARG A 62 2.04 -10.94 -2.01
N ILE A 63 0.95 -11.18 -1.29
CA ILE A 63 0.45 -10.28 -0.24
C ILE A 63 1.53 -9.99 0.83
N CYS A 64 2.31 -10.99 1.25
CA CYS A 64 3.44 -10.78 2.17
C CYS A 64 4.41 -9.70 1.67
N GLN A 65 4.75 -9.75 0.39
CA GLN A 65 5.68 -8.82 -0.25
C GLN A 65 5.09 -7.41 -0.35
N ILE A 66 3.83 -7.25 -0.79
CA ILE A 66 3.20 -5.91 -0.86
C ILE A 66 3.11 -5.29 0.52
N ASN A 67 2.59 -6.02 1.51
CA ASN A 67 2.39 -5.49 2.86
C ASN A 67 3.70 -5.00 3.46
N ALA A 68 4.80 -5.71 3.23
CA ALA A 68 6.10 -5.30 3.72
C ALA A 68 6.70 -4.14 2.90
N ILE A 69 6.52 -4.11 1.57
CA ILE A 69 6.94 -2.99 0.72
C ILE A 69 6.25 -1.70 1.19
N GLU A 70 4.95 -1.77 1.47
CA GLU A 70 4.16 -0.64 1.96
C GLU A 70 4.57 -0.24 3.37
N LYS A 71 4.74 -1.22 4.28
CA LYS A 71 5.17 -0.94 5.65
C LYS A 71 6.54 -0.25 5.73
N TRP A 72 7.49 -0.70 4.91
CA TRP A 72 8.88 -0.24 4.96
C TRP A 72 9.23 0.79 3.88
N GLN A 73 8.24 1.22 3.10
CA GLN A 73 8.37 2.20 2.01
C GLN A 73 9.53 1.86 1.04
N ILE A 74 9.63 0.57 0.69
CA ILE A 74 10.73 0.07 -0.14
C ILE A 74 10.60 0.59 -1.57
N THR A 75 11.69 1.21 -2.03
CA THR A 75 11.86 1.67 -3.40
C THR A 75 13.02 0.94 -4.08
N PHE A 76 13.12 1.05 -5.40
CA PHE A 76 14.17 0.40 -6.20
C PHE A 76 15.60 0.61 -5.63
N LYS A 77 15.90 1.80 -5.11
CA LYS A 77 17.21 2.14 -4.52
C LYS A 77 17.58 1.30 -3.30
N HIS A 78 16.58 0.82 -2.55
CA HIS A 78 16.79 0.03 -1.34
C HIS A 78 17.32 -1.37 -1.67
N TYR A 79 17.06 -1.91 -2.86
CA TYR A 79 17.59 -3.23 -3.26
C TYR A 79 19.10 -3.23 -3.49
N TYR A 80 19.70 -2.05 -3.66
CA TYR A 80 21.15 -1.88 -3.87
C TYR A 80 21.87 -1.39 -2.61
N THR A 81 21.12 -1.07 -1.55
CA THR A 81 21.68 -0.48 -0.33
C THR A 81 21.17 -1.24 0.90
N GLU A 82 22.09 -1.75 1.71
CA GLU A 82 21.79 -2.45 2.97
C GLU A 82 21.36 -1.44 4.06
N SER A 83 20.21 -0.82 3.85
CA SER A 83 19.64 0.17 4.75
C SER A 83 18.79 -0.47 5.85
N TRP A 84 18.51 0.29 6.91
CA TRP A 84 17.64 -0.16 8.01
C TRP A 84 16.24 -0.58 7.53
N ASN A 85 15.62 0.21 6.66
CA ASN A 85 14.31 -0.11 6.06
C ASN A 85 14.37 -1.43 5.27
N PHE A 86 15.42 -1.63 4.48
CA PHE A 86 15.60 -2.85 3.70
C PHE A 86 15.77 -4.08 4.60
N CYS A 87 16.61 -3.99 5.63
CA CYS A 87 16.80 -5.09 6.58
C CYS A 87 15.52 -5.46 7.33
N CYS A 88 14.73 -4.45 7.72
CA CYS A 88 13.44 -4.70 8.34
C CYS A 88 12.42 -5.29 7.36
N PHE A 89 12.41 -4.84 6.11
CA PHE A 89 11.63 -5.45 5.04
C PHE A 89 11.98 -6.93 4.85
N VAL A 90 13.27 -7.28 4.76
CA VAL A 90 13.71 -8.68 4.58
C VAL A 90 13.18 -9.57 5.70
N TYR A 91 13.35 -9.17 6.96
CA TYR A 91 12.91 -10.01 8.08
C TYR A 91 11.39 -10.12 8.20
N ASP A 92 10.64 -9.04 7.94
CA ASP A 92 9.18 -9.06 7.98
C ASP A 92 8.59 -9.90 6.84
N VAL A 93 9.10 -9.74 5.61
CA VAL A 93 8.72 -10.58 4.47
C VAL A 93 9.03 -12.03 4.76
N LEU A 94 10.26 -12.33 5.21
CA LEU A 94 10.68 -13.70 5.47
C LEU A 94 9.76 -14.38 6.49
N LYS A 95 9.41 -13.68 7.57
CA LYS A 95 8.50 -14.21 8.59
C LYS A 95 7.11 -14.54 8.02
N CYS A 96 6.60 -13.74 7.10
CA CYS A 96 5.31 -13.98 6.45
C CYS A 96 5.41 -15.13 5.44
N GLU A 97 6.41 -15.09 4.56
CA GLU A 97 6.64 -16.08 3.51
C GLU A 97 6.89 -17.48 4.08
N THR A 98 7.68 -17.60 5.15
CA THR A 98 7.97 -18.91 5.77
C THR A 98 6.69 -19.61 6.20
N LYS A 99 5.68 -18.88 6.71
CA LYS A 99 4.38 -19.48 7.07
C LYS A 99 3.62 -19.98 5.84
N VAL A 100 3.52 -19.13 4.82
CA VAL A 100 2.80 -19.44 3.57
C VAL A 100 3.45 -20.61 2.84
N LEU A 101 4.78 -20.61 2.77
CA LEU A 101 5.54 -21.67 2.10
C LEU A 101 5.53 -22.97 2.91
N TYR A 102 5.49 -22.90 4.24
CA TYR A 102 5.46 -24.09 5.09
C TYR A 102 4.18 -24.92 4.86
N GLU A 103 3.04 -24.26 4.66
CA GLU A 103 1.78 -24.93 4.32
C GLU A 103 1.84 -25.65 2.95
N CYS A 104 2.67 -25.15 2.03
CA CYS A 104 2.81 -25.67 0.67
C CYS A 104 3.91 -26.74 0.55
N ASP A 105 5.11 -26.48 1.05
CA ASP A 105 6.24 -27.41 1.04
C ASP A 105 7.20 -27.04 2.19
N PRO A 106 7.16 -27.77 3.32
CA PRO A 106 8.02 -27.52 4.48
C PRO A 106 9.51 -27.50 4.15
N ASP A 107 9.98 -28.39 3.27
CA ASP A 107 11.40 -28.48 2.90
C ASP A 107 11.83 -27.24 2.09
N TYR A 108 10.95 -26.77 1.21
CA TYR A 108 11.18 -25.54 0.45
C TYR A 108 11.18 -24.32 1.37
N SER A 109 10.26 -24.27 2.33
CA SER A 109 10.17 -23.19 3.32
C SER A 109 11.43 -23.10 4.17
N ASP A 110 11.93 -24.22 4.69
CA ASP A 110 13.17 -24.29 5.47
C ASP A 110 14.38 -23.82 4.66
N ARG A 111 14.49 -24.26 3.40
CA ARG A 111 15.55 -23.80 2.49
C ARG A 111 15.47 -22.29 2.22
N ASN A 112 14.27 -21.79 1.97
CA ASN A 112 14.01 -20.37 1.76
C ASN A 112 14.42 -19.52 2.97
N ASP A 113 14.08 -19.94 4.19
CA ASP A 113 14.47 -19.26 5.44
C ASP A 113 15.99 -19.25 5.62
N LYS A 114 16.63 -20.42 5.52
CA LYS A 114 18.08 -20.58 5.71
C LYS A 114 18.91 -19.78 4.72
N GLU A 115 18.58 -19.85 3.42
CA GLU A 115 19.32 -19.11 2.40
C GLU A 115 19.11 -17.61 2.52
N THR A 116 17.90 -17.15 2.87
CA THR A 116 17.63 -15.73 3.10
C THR A 116 18.42 -15.21 4.31
N ARG A 117 18.41 -15.93 5.44
CA ARG A 117 19.20 -15.56 6.62
C ARG A 117 20.69 -15.58 6.34
N ARG A 118 21.19 -16.60 5.65
CA ARG A 118 22.59 -16.68 5.26
C ARG A 118 23.03 -15.48 4.43
N LEU A 119 22.17 -15.00 3.53
CA LEU A 119 22.45 -13.86 2.66
C LEU A 119 22.45 -12.53 3.43
N PHE A 120 21.48 -12.33 4.33
CA PHE A 120 21.23 -11.01 4.92
C PHE A 120 21.67 -10.85 6.37
N ASP A 121 21.76 -11.92 7.18
CA ASP A 121 22.02 -11.81 8.62
C ASP A 121 23.36 -11.11 8.90
N LYS A 122 24.39 -11.38 8.08
CA LYS A 122 25.72 -10.77 8.25
C LYS A 122 25.67 -9.24 8.17
N SER A 123 24.88 -8.69 7.26
CA SER A 123 24.76 -7.24 7.05
C SER A 123 23.66 -6.64 7.92
N CYS A 124 22.53 -7.33 8.06
CA CYS A 124 21.33 -6.81 8.70
C CYS A 124 21.29 -6.98 10.21
N GLN A 125 21.85 -8.05 10.80
CA GLN A 125 21.84 -8.23 12.26
C GLN A 125 22.49 -7.05 13.00
N PRO A 126 23.67 -6.54 12.61
CA PRO A 126 24.27 -5.38 13.28
C PRO A 126 23.40 -4.11 13.19
N ILE A 127 22.66 -3.94 12.09
CA ILE A 127 21.78 -2.79 11.85
C ILE A 127 20.54 -2.87 12.73
N VAL A 128 19.84 -4.02 12.73
CA VAL A 128 18.62 -4.19 13.52
C VAL A 128 18.87 -4.33 15.01
N ALA A 129 20.06 -4.79 15.42
CA ALA A 129 20.46 -4.81 16.83
C ALA A 129 20.63 -3.41 17.41
N LYS A 130 21.14 -2.47 16.60
CA LYS A 130 21.26 -1.05 16.99
C LYS A 130 19.91 -0.35 17.01
N LYS A 131 19.06 -0.63 16.03
CA LYS A 131 17.71 -0.05 15.91
C LYS A 131 16.72 -1.17 15.57
N PRO A 132 15.91 -1.66 16.53
CA PRO A 132 14.94 -2.71 16.25
C PRO A 132 13.83 -2.25 15.31
N CYS A 133 13.36 -3.14 14.43
CA CYS A 133 12.26 -2.91 13.49
C CYS A 133 10.87 -2.66 14.15
N GLY A 134 10.80 -2.66 15.48
CA GLY A 134 9.59 -2.27 16.22
C GLY A 134 9.50 -0.77 16.54
N LYS A 135 10.58 -0.01 16.33
CA LYS A 135 10.61 1.44 16.52
C LYS A 135 10.51 2.11 15.16
N SER A 136 9.29 2.38 14.71
CA SER A 136 9.06 3.42 13.72
C SER A 136 9.72 4.70 14.22
N GLU A 137 10.61 5.29 13.43
CA GLU A 137 10.91 6.71 13.62
C GLU A 137 9.60 7.45 13.38
N ASP A 138 9.19 8.25 14.37
CA ASP A 138 8.20 9.29 14.20
C ASP A 138 8.52 10.12 12.94
N GLY A 139 7.51 10.38 12.12
CA GLY A 139 7.56 11.44 11.12
C GLY A 139 6.97 11.06 9.76
N GLY A 140 5.64 10.93 9.68
CA GLY A 140 4.97 10.76 8.39
C GLY A 140 3.52 11.23 8.32
N ASP A 141 2.78 11.15 9.43
CA ASP A 141 1.31 11.24 9.37
C ASP A 141 0.70 12.52 9.99
N ASP A 142 1.49 13.58 10.20
CA ASP A 142 0.99 14.84 10.76
C ASP A 142 0.49 15.85 9.69
N TRP A 143 0.79 15.62 8.40
CA TRP A 143 0.44 16.59 7.35
C TRP A 143 -0.97 16.41 6.77
N ILE A 144 -1.52 15.18 6.76
CA ILE A 144 -2.83 14.90 6.17
C ILE A 144 -3.97 15.43 7.05
N TRP A 145 -3.82 15.39 8.38
CA TRP A 145 -4.84 15.90 9.30
C TRP A 145 -4.87 17.43 9.43
N LYS A 146 -3.73 18.12 9.20
CA LYS A 146 -3.68 19.59 9.20
C LYS A 146 -4.37 20.23 7.98
N GLY A 147 -4.48 19.50 6.86
CA GLY A 147 -5.21 19.97 5.66
C GLY A 147 -6.74 19.97 5.81
N LEU A 148 -7.29 19.05 6.62
CA LEU A 148 -8.75 18.94 6.80
C LEU A 148 -9.33 20.03 7.71
N ALA A 149 -8.52 20.58 8.63
CA ALA A 149 -8.95 21.65 9.55
C ALA A 149 -9.09 23.02 8.85
N ILE A 150 -8.42 23.24 7.72
CA ILE A 150 -8.48 24.52 6.97
C ILE A 150 -9.62 24.50 5.92
N GLY A 151 -10.04 23.31 5.45
CA GLY A 151 -11.10 23.16 4.44
C GLY A 151 -12.52 23.49 4.92
N ALA A 152 -12.80 23.41 6.23
CA ALA A 152 -14.12 23.71 6.78
C ALA A 152 -14.41 25.22 6.95
N GLY A 153 -13.36 26.07 7.03
CA GLY A 153 -13.52 27.50 7.27
C GLY A 153 -13.82 28.33 6.01
N VAL A 154 -13.31 27.93 4.85
CA VAL A 154 -13.42 28.73 3.60
C VAL A 154 -14.70 28.41 2.83
N GLY A 155 -15.21 27.17 2.90
CA GLY A 155 -16.45 26.77 2.21
C GLY A 155 -17.71 27.49 2.73
N ALA A 156 -17.77 27.76 4.03
CA ALA A 156 -18.91 28.46 4.65
C ALA A 156 -18.94 29.97 4.32
N PHE A 157 -17.79 30.57 4.01
CA PHE A 157 -17.72 32.01 3.70
C PHE A 157 -18.15 32.32 2.26
N PHE A 158 -17.91 31.41 1.32
CA PHE A 158 -18.32 31.60 -0.08
C PHE A 158 -19.81 31.38 -0.31
N THR A 159 -20.45 30.43 0.37
CA THR A 159 -21.88 30.15 0.20
C THR A 159 -22.77 31.28 0.76
N LEU A 160 -22.37 31.94 1.85
CA LEU A 160 -23.12 33.06 2.41
C LEU A 160 -23.09 34.31 1.52
N LYS A 161 -21.94 34.61 0.90
CA LYS A 161 -21.78 35.77 0.01
C LYS A 161 -22.56 35.62 -1.30
N VAL A 162 -22.60 34.42 -1.88
CA VAL A 162 -23.39 34.14 -3.09
C VAL A 162 -24.89 34.18 -2.80
N GLY A 163 -25.33 33.65 -1.65
CA GLY A 163 -26.74 33.68 -1.25
C GLY A 163 -27.31 35.11 -1.10
N ILE A 164 -26.55 36.02 -0.49
CA ILE A 164 -26.97 37.41 -0.31
C ILE A 164 -27.04 38.16 -1.66
N PHE A 165 -26.11 37.89 -2.58
CA PHE A 165 -26.10 38.54 -3.89
C PHE A 165 -27.27 38.10 -4.76
N VAL A 166 -27.66 36.82 -4.69
CA VAL A 166 -28.84 36.28 -5.41
C VAL A 166 -30.15 36.82 -4.83
N ALA A 167 -30.23 36.96 -3.50
CA ALA A 167 -31.43 37.51 -2.85
C ALA A 167 -31.67 38.98 -3.22
N LEU A 168 -30.61 39.80 -3.31
CA LEU A 168 -30.71 41.20 -3.74
C LEU A 168 -31.10 41.34 -5.22
N TYR A 169 -30.64 40.44 -6.08
CA TYR A 169 -30.96 40.47 -7.52
C TYR A 169 -32.40 40.03 -7.83
N MET A 170 -33.07 39.31 -6.91
CA MET A 170 -34.47 38.88 -7.08
C MET A 170 -35.49 39.89 -6.51
N MET A 171 -35.03 40.94 -5.82
CA MET A 171 -35.88 41.99 -5.23
C MET A 171 -35.80 43.33 -5.98
N SER A 172 -35.10 43.39 -7.11
CA SER A 172 -34.99 44.57 -7.98
C SER A 172 -35.53 44.29 -9.37
#